data_AF-A0A346R0M0-F1
#
_entry.id   AF-A0A346R0M0-F1
#
_cell.length_a   1.000
_cell.length_b   1.000
_cell.length_c   1.000
_cell.angle_alpha   90.00
_cell.angle_beta   90.00
_cell.angle_gamma   90.00
#
_symmetry.space_group_name_H-M   'P 1'
#
loop_
_entity.id
_entity.type
_entity.pdbx_description
1 polymer ?
#
loop_
_entity_poly.entity_id
_entity_poly.type
_entity_poly.pdbx_seq_one_letter_code
_entity_poly.pdbx_strand_id
1 'polypeptide(L)'
;MLPHGVAHFAKPRIRQAWVALFGRRQSGRLRGCSGGFGRTRRFMQFTYDYGLAILSVVIAIQGSYVGLLLAKSLSGHSGAAWKVRFGAAAVSLGVAIWAMHFIGMLAVRLDIPVGYDVLLTLVSALVAALVVGAGLCCGRVLRLGRWSLGIGGAAMGAGIAGMHYIGMAALTGVTCTFDPVMVSASVAVGMGSSMLGLWLLFVRGPGHNVLTSAVALGAAISGMHYTAMAAATFEPLSSVQPVTAPAMSNDMLAIIVAIIAFAISAVFFLTLLPDEPGEEMDAREGAEHWSTRVFGDMNHGELAVPQGMAGETPRGWNAGSSAAQGGEMIRIPVNKDGKIILLAPEQVYAARADAHYTSIFDGERTYFCSLSISELEDRVRRADFVRVHRSHLVNLRHAQTLRRNGEQGVLELDGDTPYQVPVSRTRLKPLKVALGV
;
A
#
# COMPACT_ATOMS: atom_id res chain seq x y z
N MET A 1 -31.41 -16.68 31.65
CA MET A 1 -30.23 -16.98 32.48
C MET A 1 -29.01 -17.01 31.58
N LEU A 2 -28.19 -15.95 31.60
CA LEU A 2 -26.91 -15.88 30.88
C LEU A 2 -25.81 -16.46 31.77
N PRO A 3 -24.87 -17.27 31.24
CA PRO A 3 -23.84 -17.89 32.09
C PRO A 3 -22.71 -16.89 32.37
N HIS A 4 -22.57 -16.49 33.63
CA HIS A 4 -21.57 -15.57 34.17
C HIS A 4 -20.12 -16.14 34.26
N GLY A 5 -19.74 -17.13 33.44
CA GLY A 5 -18.52 -17.93 33.65
C GLY A 5 -17.23 -17.45 32.96
N VAL A 6 -17.32 -16.63 31.90
CA VAL A 6 -16.16 -16.40 31.00
C VAL A 6 -15.15 -15.37 31.57
N ALA A 7 -15.59 -14.46 32.45
CA ALA A 7 -14.78 -13.33 32.89
C ALA A 7 -13.76 -13.65 34.01
N HIS A 8 -13.87 -14.79 34.70
CA HIS A 8 -13.05 -15.06 35.89
C HIS A 8 -11.70 -15.76 35.59
N PHE A 9 -11.58 -16.48 34.48
CA PHE A 9 -10.38 -17.25 34.12
C PHE A 9 -9.42 -16.54 33.15
N ALA A 10 -9.92 -15.60 32.35
CA ALA A 10 -9.06 -14.75 31.52
C ALA A 10 -8.20 -13.81 32.38
N LYS A 11 -8.73 -13.35 33.53
CA LYS A 11 -8.07 -12.40 34.45
C LYS A 11 -6.66 -12.81 34.88
N PRO A 12 -6.38 -14.03 35.39
CA PRO A 12 -5.02 -14.40 35.81
C PRO A 12 -4.01 -14.51 34.66
N ARG A 13 -4.39 -15.08 33.51
CA ARG A 13 -3.50 -15.23 32.33
C ARG A 13 -3.19 -13.90 31.66
N ILE A 14 -4.22 -13.07 31.48
CA ILE A 14 -4.06 -11.70 30.99
C ILE A 14 -3.23 -10.90 32.00
N ARG A 15 -3.52 -10.98 33.31
CA ARG A 15 -2.73 -10.28 34.34
C ARG A 15 -1.26 -10.68 34.35
N GLN A 16 -0.90 -11.93 34.06
CA GLN A 16 0.51 -12.31 33.91
C GLN A 16 1.19 -11.63 32.72
N ALA A 17 0.50 -11.55 31.55
CA ALA A 17 1.00 -10.80 30.41
C ALA A 17 1.13 -9.30 30.70
N TRP A 18 0.16 -8.70 31.39
CA TRP A 18 0.21 -7.28 31.80
C TRP A 18 1.27 -7.02 32.89
N VAL A 19 1.49 -7.94 33.82
CA VAL A 19 2.57 -7.85 34.82
C VAL A 19 3.94 -8.00 34.16
N ALA A 20 4.08 -8.84 33.14
CA ALA A 20 5.31 -8.91 32.35
C ALA A 20 5.58 -7.61 31.57
N LEU A 21 4.54 -6.99 31.01
CA LEU A 21 4.64 -5.75 30.23
C LEU A 21 4.79 -4.48 31.07
N PHE A 22 4.19 -4.41 32.26
CA PHE A 22 4.07 -3.16 33.04
C PHE A 22 4.37 -3.31 34.54
N GLY A 23 4.69 -4.51 35.03
CA GLY A 23 4.95 -4.76 36.44
C GLY A 23 6.31 -4.22 36.89
N ARG A 24 6.33 -3.21 37.76
CA ARG A 24 7.56 -2.85 38.49
C ARG A 24 8.01 -4.03 39.34
N ARG A 25 9.33 -4.27 39.29
CA ARG A 25 10.13 -5.14 40.15
C ARG A 25 9.57 -5.18 41.58
N GLN A 26 8.75 -6.19 41.91
CA GLN A 26 8.51 -6.51 43.31
C GLN A 26 9.73 -7.28 43.80
N SER A 27 10.73 -6.56 44.30
CA SER A 27 11.73 -7.14 45.19
C SER A 27 11.03 -7.50 46.51
N GLY A 28 10.32 -8.63 46.52
CA GLY A 28 9.89 -9.28 47.74
C GLY A 28 11.08 -9.97 48.37
N ARG A 29 11.77 -9.27 49.28
CA ARG A 29 12.75 -9.87 50.19
C ARG A 29 11.98 -10.84 51.11
N LEU A 30 11.85 -12.10 50.71
CA LEU A 30 11.37 -13.14 51.62
C LEU A 30 12.50 -13.45 52.60
N ARG A 31 12.43 -12.83 53.79
CA ARG A 31 13.12 -13.31 54.99
C ARG A 31 12.60 -14.72 55.29
N GLY A 32 13.52 -15.61 55.64
CA GLY A 32 13.30 -17.04 55.69
C GLY A 32 12.26 -17.51 56.70
N CYS A 33 11.68 -18.67 56.38
CA CYS A 33 11.34 -19.72 57.33
C CYS A 33 11.69 -21.05 56.63
N SER A 34 12.61 -21.80 57.24
CA SER A 34 12.96 -23.17 56.88
C SER A 34 11.73 -24.08 56.98
N GLY A 35 11.51 -24.90 55.96
CA GLY A 35 10.49 -25.96 55.96
C GLY A 35 10.49 -26.69 54.62
N GLY A 36 10.98 -27.93 54.62
CA GLY A 36 11.30 -28.68 53.42
C GLY A 36 10.11 -29.06 52.54
N PHE A 37 10.28 -28.84 51.24
CA PHE A 37 10.01 -29.82 50.19
C PHE A 37 10.64 -29.23 48.92
N GLY A 38 11.77 -29.76 48.49
CA GLY A 38 12.43 -29.36 47.24
C GLY A 38 11.56 -29.75 46.06
N ARG A 39 10.58 -28.92 45.69
CA ARG A 39 10.04 -28.93 44.32
C ARG A 39 11.13 -28.34 43.43
N THR A 40 11.99 -29.20 42.92
CA THR A 40 12.88 -28.87 41.80
C THR A 40 11.97 -28.40 40.66
N ARG A 41 11.89 -27.08 40.42
CA ARG A 41 11.18 -26.53 39.26
C ARG A 41 11.90 -27.09 38.03
N ARG A 42 11.26 -28.03 37.33
CA ARG A 42 11.83 -28.67 36.15
C ARG A 42 11.59 -27.73 34.98
N PHE A 43 12.59 -26.90 34.69
CA PHE A 43 12.59 -26.06 33.50
C PHE A 43 12.64 -26.95 32.25
N MET A 44 11.75 -26.71 31.29
CA MET A 44 11.80 -27.44 30.02
C MET A 44 12.85 -26.80 29.12
N GLN A 45 13.79 -27.63 28.64
CA GLN A 45 14.62 -27.27 27.51
C GLN A 45 13.74 -27.30 26.27
N PHE A 46 13.82 -26.27 25.43
CA PHE A 46 13.11 -26.23 24.15
C PHE A 46 14.12 -26.10 23.02
N THR A 47 13.81 -26.73 21.89
CA THR A 47 14.64 -26.66 20.68
C THR A 47 13.87 -25.97 19.57
N TYR A 48 14.59 -25.51 18.55
CA TYR A 48 13.99 -24.88 17.38
C TYR A 48 14.04 -25.80 16.17
N ASP A 49 12.91 -25.91 15.50
CA ASP A 49 12.85 -26.28 14.10
C ASP A 49 13.28 -25.07 13.26
N TYR A 50 14.53 -25.08 12.81
CA TYR A 50 15.10 -23.98 12.05
C TYR A 50 14.39 -23.73 10.72
N GLY A 51 13.73 -24.75 10.13
CA GLY A 51 12.96 -24.59 8.91
C GLY A 51 11.75 -23.69 9.13
N LEU A 52 10.96 -23.96 10.17
CA LEU A 52 9.83 -23.13 10.56
C LEU A 52 10.28 -21.74 11.05
N ALA A 53 11.41 -21.66 11.74
CA ALA A 53 11.94 -20.39 12.20
C ALA A 53 12.30 -19.47 11.01
N ILE A 54 13.04 -19.98 10.02
CA ILE A 54 13.36 -19.24 8.80
C ILE A 54 12.09 -18.89 8.02
N LEU A 55 11.14 -19.82 7.90
CA LEU A 55 9.86 -19.58 7.23
C LEU A 55 9.10 -18.42 7.88
N SER A 56 9.07 -18.33 9.21
CA SER A 56 8.43 -17.23 9.93
C SER A 56 9.00 -15.87 9.52
N VAL A 57 10.33 -15.78 9.38
CA VAL A 57 11.04 -14.56 8.96
C VAL A 57 10.70 -14.21 7.52
N VAL A 58 10.69 -15.20 6.62
CA VAL A 58 10.30 -15.01 5.21
C VAL A 58 8.88 -14.49 5.10
N ILE A 59 7.92 -15.10 5.82
CA ILE A 59 6.51 -14.68 5.81
C ILE A 59 6.35 -13.28 6.41
N ALA A 60 7.11 -12.92 7.45
CA ALA A 60 7.11 -11.56 7.97
C ALA A 60 7.59 -10.55 6.92
N ILE A 61 8.64 -10.86 6.15
CA ILE A 61 9.16 -9.97 5.10
C ILE A 61 8.14 -9.85 3.95
N GLN A 62 7.62 -10.98 3.45
CA GLN A 62 6.63 -10.99 2.36
C GLN A 62 5.35 -10.24 2.75
N GLY A 63 4.80 -10.54 3.93
CA GLY A 63 3.61 -9.87 4.43
C GLY A 63 3.84 -8.39 4.73
N SER A 64 5.04 -8.02 5.21
CA SER A 64 5.45 -6.62 5.33
C SER A 64 5.47 -5.92 3.97
N TYR A 65 6.00 -6.57 2.94
CA TYR A 65 6.04 -6.02 1.59
C TYR A 65 4.64 -5.74 1.05
N VAL A 66 3.76 -6.74 1.10
CA VAL A 66 2.37 -6.62 0.64
C VAL A 66 1.64 -5.53 1.42
N GLY A 67 1.74 -5.54 2.76
CA GLY A 67 1.10 -4.55 3.62
C GLY A 67 1.58 -3.12 3.37
N LEU A 68 2.89 -2.92 3.20
CA LEU A 68 3.48 -1.61 2.90
C LEU A 68 3.15 -1.13 1.49
N LEU A 69 3.06 -2.02 0.50
CA LEU A 69 2.62 -1.68 -0.85
C LEU A 69 1.17 -1.18 -0.85
N LEU A 70 0.27 -1.88 -0.14
CA LEU A 70 -1.11 -1.44 0.07
C LEU A 70 -1.16 -0.10 0.79
N ALA A 71 -0.34 0.11 1.82
CA ALA A 71 -0.25 1.37 2.54
C ALA A 71 0.24 2.53 1.65
N LYS A 72 1.21 2.29 0.75
CA LYS A 72 1.70 3.28 -0.21
C LYS A 72 0.61 3.68 -1.22
N SER A 73 -0.27 2.76 -1.60
CA SER A 73 -1.40 3.03 -2.51
C SER A 73 -2.47 3.98 -1.94
N LEU A 74 -2.42 4.26 -0.63
CA LEU A 74 -3.39 5.13 0.06
C LEU A 74 -3.29 6.60 -0.36
N SER A 75 -2.11 7.07 -0.81
CA SER A 75 -1.84 8.48 -1.09
C SER A 75 -2.66 9.05 -2.25
N GLY A 76 -3.13 8.21 -3.18
CA GLY A 76 -3.92 8.62 -4.34
C GLY A 76 -5.45 8.59 -4.15
N HIS A 77 -5.94 8.15 -2.97
CA HIS A 77 -7.36 7.86 -2.76
C HIS A 77 -7.97 8.70 -1.62
N SER A 78 -9.25 9.04 -1.75
CA SER A 78 -10.04 9.75 -0.74
C SER A 78 -11.40 9.07 -0.51
N GLY A 79 -12.11 9.50 0.53
CA GLY A 79 -13.47 9.00 0.82
C GLY A 79 -13.55 7.50 1.13
N ALA A 80 -14.56 6.82 0.56
CA ALA A 80 -14.81 5.40 0.80
C ALA A 80 -13.68 4.49 0.28
N ALA A 81 -13.12 4.80 -0.88
CA ALA A 81 -12.02 4.05 -1.49
C ALA A 81 -10.76 4.05 -0.59
N TRP A 82 -10.51 5.14 0.13
CA TRP A 82 -9.44 5.20 1.12
C TRP A 82 -9.72 4.29 2.31
N LYS A 83 -10.94 4.28 2.85
CA LYS A 83 -11.29 3.44 4.02
C LYS A 83 -11.11 1.95 3.73
N VAL A 84 -11.54 1.51 2.55
CA VAL A 84 -11.40 0.11 2.11
C VAL A 84 -9.93 -0.29 1.99
N ARG A 85 -9.12 0.51 1.29
CA ARG A 85 -7.69 0.22 1.13
C ARG A 85 -6.92 0.31 2.45
N PHE A 86 -7.28 1.25 3.31
CA PHE A 86 -6.70 1.38 4.65
C PHE A 86 -7.00 0.13 5.49
N GLY A 87 -8.26 -0.32 5.49
CA GLY A 87 -8.66 -1.57 6.14
C GLY A 87 -7.88 -2.77 5.60
N ALA A 88 -7.76 -2.89 4.27
CA ALA A 88 -6.99 -3.94 3.63
C ALA A 88 -5.50 -3.92 4.03
N ALA A 89 -4.86 -2.76 4.04
CA ALA A 89 -3.46 -2.62 4.46
C ALA A 89 -3.27 -3.02 5.95
N ALA A 90 -4.16 -2.56 6.83
CA ALA A 90 -4.10 -2.84 8.26
C ALA A 90 -4.32 -4.33 8.57
N VAL A 91 -5.33 -4.95 7.93
CA VAL A 91 -5.60 -6.39 8.09
C VAL A 91 -4.46 -7.21 7.49
N SER A 92 -4.01 -6.89 6.28
CA SER A 92 -2.93 -7.64 5.62
C SER A 92 -1.65 -7.67 6.47
N LEU A 93 -1.19 -6.51 6.93
CA LEU A 93 0.02 -6.43 7.74
C LEU A 93 -0.21 -7.01 9.15
N GLY A 94 -1.39 -6.81 9.74
CA GLY A 94 -1.75 -7.42 11.03
C GLY A 94 -1.73 -8.95 10.98
N VAL A 95 -2.32 -9.54 9.94
CA VAL A 95 -2.31 -10.99 9.69
C VAL A 95 -0.89 -11.49 9.45
N ALA A 96 -0.04 -10.75 8.74
CA ALA A 96 1.36 -11.13 8.55
C ALA A 96 2.16 -11.18 9.85
N ILE A 97 1.99 -10.18 10.74
CA ILE A 97 2.65 -10.16 12.06
C ILE A 97 2.16 -11.33 12.91
N TRP A 98 0.83 -11.57 12.92
CA TRP A 98 0.22 -12.69 13.62
C TRP A 98 0.70 -14.04 13.09
N ALA A 99 0.76 -14.21 11.77
CA ALA A 99 1.24 -15.42 11.11
C ALA A 99 2.71 -15.68 11.45
N MET A 100 3.59 -14.67 11.36
CA MET A 100 4.99 -14.83 11.80
C MET A 100 5.05 -15.31 13.24
N HIS A 101 4.32 -14.67 14.15
CA HIS A 101 4.35 -15.03 15.56
C HIS A 101 4.01 -16.52 15.77
N PHE A 102 2.90 -17.00 15.20
CA PHE A 102 2.47 -18.38 15.41
C PHE A 102 3.27 -19.41 14.62
N ILE A 103 3.83 -19.07 13.45
CA ILE A 103 4.82 -19.92 12.77
C ILE A 103 6.09 -20.02 13.63
N GLY A 104 6.52 -18.91 14.25
CA GLY A 104 7.64 -18.89 15.21
C GLY A 104 7.36 -19.73 16.46
N MET A 105 6.12 -19.71 16.97
CA MET A 105 5.70 -20.60 18.06
C MET A 105 5.71 -22.07 17.66
N LEU A 106 5.25 -22.40 16.44
CA LEU A 106 5.31 -23.77 15.91
C LEU A 106 6.74 -24.26 15.70
N ALA A 107 7.69 -23.35 15.50
CA ALA A 107 9.11 -23.68 15.44
C ALA A 107 9.66 -24.17 16.79
N VAL A 108 9.01 -23.85 17.91
CA VAL A 108 9.44 -24.29 19.24
C VAL A 108 8.96 -25.71 19.50
N ARG A 109 9.90 -26.62 19.76
CA ARG A 109 9.61 -28.01 20.12
C ARG A 109 9.69 -28.18 21.63
N LEU A 110 8.59 -28.62 22.23
CA LEU A 110 8.47 -29.00 23.63
C LEU A 110 8.11 -30.48 23.71
N ASP A 111 8.63 -31.18 24.72
CA ASP A 111 8.40 -32.62 24.94
C ASP A 111 6.99 -32.96 25.47
N ILE A 112 6.09 -31.97 25.50
CA ILE A 112 4.72 -32.13 25.94
C ILE A 112 3.74 -31.52 24.93
N PRO A 113 2.53 -32.08 24.79
CA PRO A 113 1.52 -31.53 23.90
C PRO A 113 1.08 -30.16 24.43
N VAL A 114 1.17 -29.15 23.55
CA VAL A 114 0.68 -27.79 23.79
C VAL A 114 -0.50 -27.47 22.89
N GLY A 115 -1.42 -26.65 23.39
CA GLY A 115 -2.53 -26.12 22.63
C GLY A 115 -2.65 -24.62 22.79
N TYR A 116 -3.68 -24.04 22.17
CA TYR A 116 -3.88 -22.59 22.14
C TYR A 116 -5.34 -22.23 22.46
N ASP A 117 -5.56 -21.30 23.36
CA ASP A 117 -6.87 -20.73 23.62
C ASP A 117 -7.35 -19.95 22.38
N VAL A 118 -8.51 -20.34 21.83
CA VAL A 118 -9.02 -19.77 20.58
C VAL A 118 -9.28 -18.28 20.71
N LEU A 119 -9.85 -17.84 21.84
CA LEU A 119 -10.23 -16.45 22.04
C LEU A 119 -8.99 -15.55 22.12
N LEU A 120 -7.99 -15.94 22.93
CA LEU A 120 -6.75 -15.17 23.05
C LEU A 120 -5.96 -15.15 21.74
N THR A 121 -5.99 -16.24 20.98
CA THR A 121 -5.40 -16.31 19.65
C THR A 121 -6.06 -15.31 18.70
N LEU A 122 -7.39 -15.24 18.66
CA LEU A 122 -8.13 -14.27 17.83
C LEU A 122 -7.96 -12.82 18.32
N VAL A 123 -7.95 -12.61 19.63
CA VAL A 123 -7.70 -11.28 20.23
C VAL A 123 -6.31 -10.78 19.86
N SER A 124 -5.29 -11.64 19.88
CA SER A 124 -3.94 -11.27 19.43
C SER A 124 -3.94 -10.80 17.96
N ALA A 125 -4.64 -11.51 17.06
CA ALA A 125 -4.77 -11.13 15.65
C ALA A 125 -5.46 -9.75 15.49
N LEU A 126 -6.56 -9.54 16.23
CA LEU A 126 -7.27 -8.27 16.23
C LEU A 126 -6.39 -7.12 16.74
N VAL A 127 -5.64 -7.35 17.82
CA VAL A 127 -4.69 -6.35 18.35
C VAL A 127 -3.62 -6.01 17.32
N ALA A 128 -3.05 -6.98 16.61
CA ALA A 128 -2.10 -6.71 15.53
C ALA A 128 -2.71 -5.79 14.45
N ALA A 129 -3.90 -6.11 13.95
CA ALA A 129 -4.56 -5.31 12.91
C ALA A 129 -4.87 -3.88 13.38
N LEU A 130 -5.35 -3.72 14.62
CA LEU A 130 -5.67 -2.40 15.19
C LEU A 130 -4.42 -1.54 15.44
N VAL A 131 -3.35 -2.14 15.99
CA VAL A 131 -2.08 -1.45 16.25
C VAL A 131 -1.44 -0.99 14.96
N VAL A 132 -1.41 -1.86 13.95
CA VAL A 132 -0.93 -1.48 12.62
C VAL A 132 -1.78 -0.35 12.04
N GLY A 133 -3.10 -0.50 12.06
CA GLY A 133 -4.01 0.52 11.56
C GLY A 133 -3.78 1.87 12.23
N ALA A 134 -3.61 1.88 13.56
CA ALA A 134 -3.26 3.09 14.31
C ALA A 134 -1.91 3.68 13.85
N GLY A 135 -0.87 2.86 13.68
CA GLY A 135 0.43 3.29 13.18
C GLY A 135 0.37 3.92 11.78
N LEU A 136 -0.37 3.30 10.85
CA LEU A 136 -0.59 3.82 9.50
C LEU A 136 -1.42 5.11 9.50
N CYS A 137 -2.44 5.19 10.37
CA CYS A 137 -3.30 6.38 10.50
C CYS A 137 -2.55 7.57 11.08
N CYS A 138 -1.68 7.34 12.08
CA CYS A 138 -0.81 8.37 12.68
C CYS A 138 0.04 9.08 11.61
N GLY A 139 0.58 8.34 10.63
CA GLY A 139 1.34 8.92 9.53
C GLY A 139 0.55 9.91 8.67
N ARG A 140 -0.77 9.72 8.53
CA ARG A 140 -1.65 10.62 7.77
C ARG A 140 -2.17 11.79 8.59
N VAL A 141 -2.62 11.53 9.82
CA VAL A 141 -3.37 12.49 10.62
C VAL A 141 -2.45 13.50 11.30
N LEU A 142 -1.29 13.07 11.78
CA LEU A 142 -0.57 13.89 12.76
C LEU A 142 0.09 15.14 12.16
N ARG A 143 0.39 15.24 10.86
CA ARG A 143 1.11 16.40 10.26
C ARG A 143 2.39 16.85 11.02
N LEU A 144 2.88 16.09 12.02
CA LEU A 144 3.95 16.47 12.97
C LEU A 144 5.37 16.36 12.38
N GLY A 145 5.54 16.45 11.05
CA GLY A 145 6.83 16.28 10.39
C GLY A 145 7.55 14.98 10.81
N ARG A 146 8.89 15.01 10.92
CA ARG A 146 9.71 13.84 11.26
C ARG A 146 9.40 13.18 12.62
N TRP A 147 8.76 13.89 13.56
CA TRP A 147 8.41 13.37 14.89
C TRP A 147 7.16 12.49 14.88
N SER A 148 6.25 12.70 13.92
CA SER A 148 5.09 11.81 13.73
C SER A 148 5.50 10.35 13.51
N LEU A 149 6.61 10.14 12.80
CA LEU A 149 7.15 8.82 12.49
C LEU A 149 7.74 8.14 13.72
N GLY A 150 8.40 8.92 14.59
CA GLY A 150 8.88 8.42 15.87
C GLY A 150 7.74 7.94 16.76
N ILE A 151 6.71 8.78 16.96
CA ILE A 151 5.55 8.43 17.79
C ILE A 151 4.78 7.24 17.18
N GLY A 152 4.54 7.26 15.87
CA GLY A 152 3.86 6.17 15.17
C GLY A 152 4.64 4.85 15.24
N GLY A 153 5.96 4.90 15.08
CA GLY A 153 6.83 3.72 15.19
C GLY A 153 6.93 3.16 16.60
N ALA A 154 7.01 4.03 17.62
CA ALA A 154 6.94 3.61 19.03
C ALA A 154 5.60 2.93 19.34
N ALA A 155 4.48 3.54 18.95
CA ALA A 155 3.15 2.99 19.19
C ALA A 155 2.95 1.64 18.47
N MET A 156 3.39 1.55 17.21
CA MET A 156 3.36 0.33 16.44
C MET A 156 4.22 -0.76 17.08
N GLY A 157 5.47 -0.48 17.42
CA GLY A 157 6.37 -1.45 18.07
C GLY A 157 5.87 -1.94 19.43
N ALA A 158 5.32 -1.04 20.25
CA ALA A 158 4.71 -1.40 21.53
C ALA A 158 3.50 -2.33 21.34
N GLY A 159 2.66 -2.08 20.34
CA GLY A 159 1.52 -2.94 20.06
C GLY A 159 1.88 -4.27 19.39
N ILE A 160 2.96 -4.35 18.61
CA ILE A 160 3.51 -5.62 18.10
C ILE A 160 3.99 -6.47 19.29
N ALA A 161 4.71 -5.88 20.24
CA ALA A 161 5.09 -6.57 21.48
C ALA A 161 3.85 -6.99 22.28
N GLY A 162 2.85 -6.11 22.40
CA GLY A 162 1.57 -6.43 23.04
C GLY A 162 0.89 -7.65 22.40
N MET A 163 0.80 -7.71 21.08
CA MET A 163 0.26 -8.86 20.37
C MET A 163 1.04 -10.14 20.69
N HIS A 164 2.37 -10.08 20.66
CA HIS A 164 3.22 -11.24 20.97
C HIS A 164 2.94 -11.81 22.36
N TYR A 165 2.90 -10.98 23.41
CA TYR A 165 2.64 -11.46 24.76
C TYR A 165 1.19 -11.91 24.98
N ILE A 166 0.22 -11.34 24.26
CA ILE A 166 -1.16 -11.86 24.23
C ILE A 166 -1.18 -13.24 23.57
N GLY A 167 -0.43 -13.44 22.48
CA GLY A 167 -0.28 -14.75 21.82
C GLY A 167 0.38 -15.79 22.72
N MET A 168 1.44 -15.42 23.46
CA MET A 168 2.06 -16.27 24.48
C MET A 168 1.08 -16.65 25.59
N ALA A 169 0.20 -15.73 25.99
CA ALA A 169 -0.84 -16.00 26.99
C ALA A 169 -1.92 -16.97 26.51
N ALA A 170 -2.02 -17.21 25.19
CA ALA A 170 -2.93 -18.18 24.61
C ALA A 170 -2.48 -19.63 24.85
N LEU A 171 -1.21 -19.88 25.16
CA LEU A 171 -0.71 -21.24 25.37
C LEU A 171 -1.48 -21.98 26.48
N THR A 172 -1.81 -23.23 26.20
CA THR A 172 -2.42 -24.19 27.13
C THR A 172 -1.51 -25.40 27.31
N GLY A 173 -1.58 -26.03 28.49
CA GLY A 173 -0.67 -27.13 28.87
C GLY A 173 0.66 -26.68 29.49
N VAL A 174 1.04 -25.41 29.29
CA VAL A 174 2.24 -24.80 29.88
C VAL A 174 1.94 -23.48 30.56
N THR A 175 2.73 -23.15 31.57
CA THR A 175 2.83 -21.78 32.11
C THR A 175 4.13 -21.15 31.64
N CYS A 176 4.03 -19.92 31.11
CA CYS A 176 5.18 -19.15 30.68
C CYS A 176 5.57 -18.14 31.76
N THR A 177 6.83 -18.15 32.18
CA THR A 177 7.43 -17.08 32.98
C THR A 177 8.40 -16.29 32.13
N PHE A 178 8.61 -15.00 32.46
CA PHE A 178 9.40 -14.09 31.64
C PHE A 178 10.44 -13.35 32.48
N ASP A 179 11.65 -13.22 31.96
CA ASP A 179 12.66 -12.30 32.51
C ASP A 179 12.29 -10.85 32.12
N PRO A 180 12.00 -9.95 33.10
CA PRO A 180 11.63 -8.56 32.82
C PRO A 180 12.68 -7.78 32.03
N VAL A 181 13.97 -8.12 32.14
CA VAL A 181 15.05 -7.43 31.42
C VAL A 181 14.96 -7.75 29.93
N MET A 182 14.83 -9.03 29.59
CA MET A 182 14.71 -9.49 28.21
C MET A 182 13.37 -9.10 27.58
N VAL A 183 12.29 -9.02 28.36
CA VAL A 183 11.02 -8.42 27.91
C VAL A 183 11.20 -6.94 27.57
N SER A 184 11.89 -6.17 28.42
CA SER A 184 12.15 -4.77 28.13
C SER A 184 13.02 -4.61 26.88
N ALA A 185 14.01 -5.49 26.71
CA ALA A 185 14.87 -5.53 25.53
C ALA A 185 14.07 -5.86 24.25
N SER A 186 13.18 -6.85 24.28
CA SER A 186 12.34 -7.19 23.12
C SER A 186 11.44 -6.02 22.70
N VAL A 187 10.80 -5.35 23.67
CA VAL A 187 9.98 -4.16 23.43
C VAL A 187 10.83 -3.04 22.82
N ALA A 188 12.03 -2.79 23.37
CA ALA A 188 12.94 -1.78 22.83
C ALA A 188 13.39 -2.10 21.40
N VAL A 189 13.72 -3.36 21.12
CA VAL A 189 14.02 -3.84 19.75
C VAL A 189 12.83 -3.54 18.85
N GLY A 190 11.63 -3.99 19.21
CA GLY A 190 10.43 -3.80 18.41
C GLY A 190 10.09 -2.33 18.13
N MET A 191 10.23 -1.45 19.13
CA MET A 191 10.03 0.00 18.96
C MET A 191 11.08 0.61 18.04
N GLY A 192 12.37 0.37 18.30
CA GLY A 192 13.47 0.96 17.53
C GLY A 192 13.45 0.52 16.06
N SER A 193 13.18 -0.76 15.82
CA SER A 193 13.15 -1.31 14.47
C SER A 193 11.87 -0.94 13.71
N SER A 194 10.72 -0.79 14.38
CA SER A 194 9.48 -0.26 13.77
C SER A 194 9.61 1.21 13.40
N MET A 195 10.23 2.02 14.28
CA MET A 195 10.58 3.42 13.97
C MET A 195 11.48 3.50 12.74
N LEU A 196 12.52 2.67 12.66
CA LEU A 196 13.42 2.61 11.50
C LEU A 196 12.67 2.21 10.23
N GLY A 197 11.81 1.18 10.29
CA GLY A 197 11.02 0.73 9.14
C GLY A 197 10.11 1.82 8.57
N LEU A 198 9.35 2.51 9.43
CA LEU A 198 8.50 3.63 9.02
C LEU A 198 9.32 4.83 8.53
N TRP A 199 10.45 5.11 9.16
CA TRP A 199 11.34 6.18 8.72
C TRP A 199 11.89 5.92 7.32
N LEU A 200 12.33 4.69 7.02
CA LEU A 200 12.77 4.28 5.68
C LEU A 200 11.66 4.41 4.64
N LEU A 201 10.42 4.11 5.02
CA LEU A 201 9.27 4.20 4.12
C LEU A 201 8.90 5.64 3.74
N PHE A 202 8.96 6.58 4.70
CA PHE A 202 8.39 7.93 4.51
C PHE A 202 9.41 9.06 4.34
N VAL A 203 10.67 8.92 4.78
CA VAL A 203 11.66 10.01 4.72
C VAL A 203 12.50 10.00 3.46
N ARG A 204 12.69 8.84 2.82
CA ARG A 204 13.66 8.69 1.71
C ARG A 204 13.06 8.75 0.30
N GLY A 205 12.30 9.81 0.00
CA GLY A 205 12.03 10.28 -1.37
C GLY A 205 11.44 9.27 -2.39
N PRO A 206 11.26 9.69 -3.66
CA PRO A 206 10.56 8.90 -4.69
C PRO A 206 11.34 7.69 -5.26
N GLY A 207 12.46 7.27 -4.66
CA GLY A 207 13.32 6.18 -5.18
C GLY A 207 13.63 5.04 -4.20
N HIS A 208 13.02 5.00 -3.00
CA HIS A 208 13.26 3.90 -2.06
C HIS A 208 12.40 2.68 -2.39
N ASN A 209 13.05 1.51 -2.42
CA ASN A 209 12.40 0.24 -2.73
C ASN A 209 11.53 -0.18 -1.54
N VAL A 210 10.22 -0.40 -1.75
CA VAL A 210 9.31 -0.97 -0.72
C VAL A 210 9.90 -2.25 -0.10
N LEU A 211 10.71 -2.97 -0.88
CA LEU A 211 11.48 -4.13 -0.45
C LEU A 211 12.42 -3.86 0.73
N THR A 212 13.17 -2.75 0.75
CA THR A 212 14.10 -2.47 1.86
C THR A 212 13.34 -2.15 3.15
N SER A 213 12.25 -1.38 3.05
CA SER A 213 11.34 -1.13 4.18
C SER A 213 10.70 -2.43 4.68
N ALA A 214 10.30 -3.32 3.77
CA ALA A 214 9.70 -4.61 4.10
C ALA A 214 10.69 -5.56 4.79
N VAL A 215 11.94 -5.62 4.32
CA VAL A 215 13.01 -6.40 4.96
C VAL A 215 13.30 -5.85 6.35
N ALA A 216 13.43 -4.52 6.49
CA ALA A 216 13.65 -3.90 7.79
C ALA A 216 12.49 -4.17 8.77
N LEU A 217 11.24 -4.08 8.30
CA LEU A 217 10.06 -4.36 9.10
C LEU A 217 9.91 -5.86 9.42
N GLY A 218 10.18 -6.75 8.49
CA GLY A 218 10.16 -8.20 8.73
C GLY A 218 11.22 -8.62 9.76
N ALA A 219 12.43 -8.05 9.65
CA ALA A 219 13.50 -8.23 10.62
C ALA A 219 13.12 -7.64 12.00
N ALA A 220 12.44 -6.49 12.03
CA ALA A 220 11.91 -5.88 13.25
C ALA A 220 10.96 -6.82 14.00
N ILE A 221 9.94 -7.31 13.28
CA ILE A 221 8.89 -8.16 13.82
C ILE A 221 9.52 -9.47 14.34
N SER A 222 10.39 -10.10 13.54
CA SER A 222 11.05 -11.36 13.88
C SER A 222 12.06 -11.19 15.02
N GLY A 223 12.88 -10.13 14.98
CA GLY A 223 13.87 -9.83 16.00
C GLY A 223 13.23 -9.60 17.38
N MET A 224 12.12 -8.85 17.43
CA MET A 224 11.35 -8.69 18.67
C MET A 224 10.83 -10.04 19.17
N HIS A 225 10.23 -10.85 18.29
CA HIS A 225 9.68 -12.16 18.66
C HIS A 225 10.74 -13.09 19.24
N TYR A 226 11.87 -13.29 18.56
CA TYR A 226 12.91 -14.20 19.05
C TYR A 226 13.64 -13.67 20.29
N THR A 227 13.77 -12.35 20.43
CA THR A 227 14.25 -11.75 21.69
C THR A 227 13.28 -12.01 22.84
N ALA A 228 11.97 -11.90 22.58
CA ALA A 228 10.94 -12.19 23.57
C ALA A 228 10.87 -13.68 23.92
N MET A 229 11.08 -14.57 22.95
CA MET A 229 11.20 -16.02 23.18
C MET A 229 12.41 -16.37 24.03
N ALA A 230 13.55 -15.68 23.84
CA ALA A 230 14.71 -15.84 24.72
C ALA A 230 14.44 -15.35 26.15
N ALA A 231 13.42 -14.51 26.38
CA ALA A 231 12.96 -14.13 27.71
C ALA A 231 12.07 -15.20 28.38
N ALA A 232 11.51 -16.12 27.61
CA ALA A 232 10.46 -17.03 28.05
C ALA A 232 11.03 -18.33 28.63
N THR A 233 10.45 -18.77 29.75
CA THR A 233 10.71 -20.08 30.35
C THR A 233 9.40 -20.84 30.50
N PHE A 234 9.36 -22.07 29.99
CA PHE A 234 8.18 -22.93 30.01
C PHE A 234 8.22 -23.88 31.20
N GLU A 235 7.17 -23.84 32.02
CA GLU A 235 6.96 -24.76 33.14
C GLU A 235 5.70 -25.61 32.88
N PRO A 236 5.72 -26.94 33.08
CA PRO A 236 4.53 -27.79 32.94
C PRO A 236 3.49 -27.47 34.01
N LEU A 237 2.19 -27.49 33.66
CA LEU A 237 1.14 -27.41 34.67
C LEU A 237 1.17 -28.66 35.56
N SER A 238 1.38 -28.46 36.86
CA SER A 238 1.46 -29.55 37.85
C SER A 238 0.09 -30.15 38.24
N SER A 239 -1.01 -29.66 37.68
CA SER A 239 -2.36 -30.16 37.93
C SER A 239 -3.15 -30.28 36.63
N VAL A 240 -3.73 -31.46 36.41
CA VAL A 240 -4.70 -31.74 35.35
C VAL A 240 -6.00 -31.00 35.70
N GLN A 241 -6.03 -29.69 35.45
CA GLN A 241 -7.28 -28.95 35.42
C GLN A 241 -7.95 -29.25 34.08
N PRO A 242 -9.22 -29.71 34.06
CA PRO A 242 -9.94 -29.90 32.82
C PRO A 242 -9.98 -28.56 32.08
N VAL A 243 -9.48 -28.53 30.86
CA VAL A 243 -9.50 -27.34 30.01
C VAL A 243 -10.96 -27.08 29.62
N THR A 244 -11.63 -26.18 30.35
CA THR A 244 -13.04 -25.82 30.13
C THR A 244 -13.23 -24.78 29.01
N ALA A 245 -12.15 -24.13 28.57
CA ALA A 245 -12.17 -23.17 27.47
C ALA A 245 -11.92 -23.87 26.11
N PRO A 246 -12.52 -23.39 25.01
CA PRO A 246 -12.22 -23.91 23.67
C PRO A 246 -10.73 -23.78 23.37
N ALA A 247 -10.06 -24.91 23.18
CA ALA A 247 -8.64 -24.98 22.84
C ALA A 247 -8.47 -25.51 21.41
N MET A 248 -7.58 -24.86 20.66
CA MET A 248 -7.09 -25.26 19.35
C MET A 248 -5.86 -26.15 19.53
N SER A 249 -5.85 -27.30 18.85
CA SER A 249 -4.66 -28.17 18.81
C SER A 249 -3.54 -27.50 18.01
N ASN A 250 -2.30 -27.91 18.28
CA ASN A 250 -1.13 -27.45 17.56
C ASN A 250 -1.25 -27.70 16.04
N ASP A 251 -1.78 -28.86 15.65
CA ASP A 251 -1.95 -29.24 14.25
C ASP A 251 -2.99 -28.37 13.52
N MET A 252 -4.11 -28.04 14.20
CA MET A 252 -5.12 -27.16 13.61
C MET A 252 -4.56 -25.75 13.40
N LEU A 253 -3.80 -25.24 14.37
CA LEU A 253 -3.12 -23.96 14.22
C LEU A 253 -2.12 -24.00 13.05
N ALA A 254 -1.33 -25.07 12.94
CA ALA A 254 -0.37 -25.26 11.85
C ALA A 254 -1.04 -25.21 10.47
N ILE A 255 -2.19 -25.85 10.30
CA ILE A 255 -2.98 -25.80 9.06
C ILE A 255 -3.44 -24.37 8.77
N ILE A 256 -3.98 -23.65 9.77
CA ILE A 256 -4.47 -22.27 9.60
C ILE A 256 -3.33 -21.34 9.18
N VAL A 257 -2.19 -21.38 9.86
CA VAL A 257 -1.05 -20.51 9.52
C VAL A 257 -0.41 -20.90 8.19
N ALA A 258 -0.45 -22.18 7.79
CA ALA A 258 0.03 -22.62 6.48
C ALA A 258 -0.83 -22.04 5.34
N ILE A 259 -2.16 -22.06 5.48
CA ILE A 259 -3.08 -21.45 4.51
C ILE A 259 -2.80 -19.94 4.40
N ILE A 260 -2.64 -19.26 5.54
CA ILE A 260 -2.35 -17.82 5.58
C ILE A 260 -0.98 -17.52 4.95
N ALA A 261 0.05 -18.30 5.29
CA ALA A 261 1.38 -18.16 4.71
C ALA A 261 1.34 -18.33 3.19
N PHE A 262 0.65 -19.36 2.69
CA PHE A 262 0.47 -19.58 1.26
C PHE A 262 -0.25 -18.41 0.59
N ALA A 263 -1.32 -17.89 1.20
CA ALA A 263 -2.04 -16.73 0.69
C ALA A 263 -1.16 -15.46 0.64
N ILE A 264 -0.37 -15.22 1.69
CA ILE A 264 0.58 -14.10 1.74
C ILE A 264 1.62 -14.24 0.63
N SER A 265 2.22 -15.43 0.47
CA SER A 265 3.19 -15.69 -0.59
C SER A 265 2.58 -15.55 -1.98
N ALA A 266 1.35 -16.05 -2.20
CA ALA A 266 0.65 -15.93 -3.47
C ALA A 266 0.42 -14.45 -3.83
N VAL A 267 -0.10 -13.64 -2.91
CA VAL A 267 -0.28 -12.19 -3.14
C VAL A 267 1.07 -11.51 -3.38
N PHE A 268 2.10 -11.86 -2.62
CA PHE A 268 3.45 -11.35 -2.82
C PHE A 268 3.97 -11.64 -4.24
N PHE A 269 3.87 -12.88 -4.72
CA PHE A 269 4.30 -13.23 -6.07
C PHE A 269 3.45 -12.53 -7.13
N LEU A 270 2.14 -12.40 -6.94
CA LEU A 270 1.28 -11.61 -7.82
C LEU A 270 1.74 -10.16 -7.91
N THR A 271 2.24 -9.57 -6.83
CA THR A 271 2.78 -8.20 -6.85
C THR A 271 4.15 -8.07 -7.52
N LEU A 272 4.82 -9.19 -7.81
CA LEU A 272 6.07 -9.23 -8.57
C LEU A 272 5.83 -9.48 -10.05
N LEU A 273 4.65 -9.98 -10.43
CA LEU A 273 4.29 -10.04 -11.83
C LEU A 273 4.26 -8.60 -12.35
N PRO A 274 4.99 -8.29 -13.44
CA PRO A 274 4.82 -7.01 -14.10
C PRO A 274 3.35 -6.89 -14.45
N ASP A 275 2.77 -5.71 -14.24
CA ASP A 275 1.54 -5.39 -14.93
C ASP A 275 1.85 -5.67 -16.41
N GLU A 276 1.12 -6.62 -17.02
CA GLU A 276 1.09 -6.72 -18.48
C GLU A 276 0.94 -5.28 -18.97
N PRO A 277 1.76 -4.80 -19.93
CA PRO A 277 1.56 -3.48 -20.51
C PRO A 277 0.12 -3.49 -20.97
N GLY A 278 -0.76 -2.92 -20.14
CA GLY A 278 -2.17 -3.29 -20.16
C GLY A 278 -2.60 -3.10 -21.59
N GLU A 279 -3.20 -4.14 -22.20
CA GLU A 279 -3.66 -4.12 -23.59
C GLU A 279 -4.02 -2.69 -23.90
N GLU A 280 -3.15 -2.06 -24.68
CA GLU A 280 -3.14 -0.62 -24.90
C GLU A 280 -4.57 -0.30 -25.28
N MET A 281 -5.36 0.19 -24.31
CA MET A 281 -6.82 0.13 -24.40
C MET A 281 -7.14 0.79 -25.72
N ASP A 282 -7.58 -0.01 -26.69
CA ASP A 282 -7.60 0.42 -28.08
C ASP A 282 -8.31 1.77 -28.02
N ALA A 283 -7.66 2.83 -28.51
CA ALA A 283 -8.14 4.20 -28.28
C ALA A 283 -9.60 4.33 -28.74
N ARG A 284 -10.05 3.41 -29.60
CA ARG A 284 -11.43 3.06 -29.95
C ARG A 284 -12.32 2.72 -28.75
N GLU A 285 -12.02 1.70 -27.94
CA GLU A 285 -12.82 1.34 -26.77
C GLU A 285 -12.80 2.43 -25.68
N GLY A 286 -11.65 3.09 -25.48
CA GLY A 286 -11.53 4.20 -24.53
C GLY A 286 -12.31 5.45 -24.94
N ALA A 287 -12.30 5.79 -26.24
CA ALA A 287 -13.06 6.90 -26.81
C ALA A 287 -14.56 6.60 -26.88
N GLU A 288 -14.96 5.37 -27.24
CA GLU A 288 -16.37 4.95 -27.24
C GLU A 288 -16.94 4.88 -25.81
N HIS A 289 -16.17 4.35 -24.86
CA HIS A 289 -16.62 4.23 -23.48
C HIS A 289 -16.69 5.59 -22.76
N TRP A 290 -15.82 6.54 -23.13
CA TRP A 290 -15.90 7.94 -22.69
C TRP A 290 -17.04 8.71 -23.36
N SER A 291 -17.21 8.57 -24.68
CA SER A 291 -18.26 9.26 -25.43
C SER A 291 -19.65 8.87 -24.91
N THR A 292 -19.84 7.58 -24.63
CA THR A 292 -21.09 7.06 -24.04
C THR A 292 -21.31 7.57 -22.62
N ARG A 293 -20.26 7.69 -21.79
CA ARG A 293 -20.40 8.18 -20.40
C ARG A 293 -20.60 9.69 -20.27
N VAL A 294 -20.13 10.49 -21.22
CA VAL A 294 -20.19 11.96 -21.15
C VAL A 294 -21.30 12.55 -22.02
N PHE A 295 -21.68 11.85 -23.09
CA PHE A 295 -22.61 12.36 -24.10
C PHE A 295 -23.79 11.41 -24.40
N GLY A 296 -23.93 10.29 -23.68
CA GLY A 296 -24.94 9.25 -23.93
C GLY A 296 -26.42 9.67 -23.80
N ASP A 297 -26.72 10.95 -23.59
CA ASP A 297 -28.08 11.48 -23.49
C ASP A 297 -28.34 12.67 -24.46
N MET A 298 -27.48 12.84 -25.48
CA MET A 298 -27.69 13.88 -26.49
C MET A 298 -28.57 13.34 -27.62
N ASN A 299 -29.85 13.73 -27.58
CA ASN A 299 -30.80 13.60 -28.67
C ASN A 299 -30.15 14.01 -30.00
N HIS A 300 -30.04 13.06 -30.93
CA HIS A 300 -29.59 13.29 -32.30
C HIS A 300 -30.61 14.17 -33.04
N GLY A 301 -30.48 15.49 -32.89
CA GLY A 301 -31.04 16.46 -33.81
C GLY A 301 -30.21 16.45 -35.09
N GLU A 302 -30.68 15.68 -36.06
CA GLU A 302 -30.17 15.66 -37.43
C GLU A 302 -30.19 17.09 -38.00
N LEU A 303 -29.00 17.64 -38.25
CA LEU A 303 -28.85 18.86 -39.05
C LEU A 303 -27.96 18.51 -40.24
N ALA A 304 -28.64 18.35 -41.37
CA ALA A 304 -28.07 18.19 -42.69
C ALA A 304 -27.06 19.30 -42.99
N VAL A 305 -25.85 18.91 -43.41
CA VAL A 305 -24.88 19.82 -44.01
C VAL A 305 -25.21 19.93 -45.50
N PRO A 306 -25.48 21.14 -46.04
CA PRO A 306 -25.76 21.31 -47.45
C PRO A 306 -24.49 21.08 -48.28
N GLN A 307 -24.59 20.22 -49.29
CA GLN A 307 -23.57 20.07 -50.34
C GLN A 307 -23.54 21.34 -51.19
N GLY A 308 -22.38 21.99 -51.25
CA GLY A 308 -22.19 23.14 -52.14
C GLY A 308 -20.75 23.64 -52.19
N MET A 309 -20.16 23.49 -53.38
CA MET A 309 -18.98 24.18 -53.91
C MET A 309 -17.60 23.62 -53.58
N ALA A 310 -17.20 22.71 -54.47
CA ALA A 310 -15.83 22.56 -54.93
C ALA A 310 -15.33 23.84 -55.61
N GLY A 311 -14.03 24.11 -55.45
CA GLY A 311 -13.25 24.98 -56.32
C GLY A 311 -12.93 26.34 -55.72
N GLU A 312 -11.67 26.52 -55.29
CA GLU A 312 -10.73 27.51 -55.84
C GLU A 312 -9.57 27.74 -54.86
N THR A 313 -8.38 27.30 -55.26
CA THR A 313 -7.10 27.76 -54.70
C THR A 313 -6.81 29.19 -55.16
N PRO A 314 -6.25 30.06 -54.30
CA PRO A 314 -5.37 31.11 -54.77
C PRO A 314 -3.90 30.85 -54.39
N ARG A 315 -3.08 30.92 -55.43
CA ARG A 315 -1.61 30.91 -55.46
C ARG A 315 -0.99 32.10 -54.73
N GLY A 316 0.12 31.85 -54.03
CA GLY A 316 1.43 32.38 -54.40
C GLY A 316 2.00 33.58 -53.62
N TRP A 317 3.08 33.32 -52.86
CA TRP A 317 4.31 34.11 -52.65
C TRP A 317 5.07 33.48 -51.47
N ASN A 318 6.37 33.25 -51.43
CA ASN A 318 7.46 33.34 -52.39
C ASN A 318 8.53 32.34 -51.90
N ALA A 319 9.22 31.70 -52.85
CA ALA A 319 10.52 31.10 -52.62
C ALA A 319 11.52 32.22 -52.30
N GLY A 320 11.71 32.49 -51.01
CA GLY A 320 12.77 33.32 -50.48
C GLY A 320 13.68 32.45 -49.65
N SER A 321 14.82 32.09 -50.23
CA SER A 321 15.99 31.58 -49.53
C SER A 321 16.26 32.42 -48.27
N SER A 322 16.02 31.85 -47.10
CA SER A 322 16.63 32.30 -45.86
C SER A 322 17.25 31.09 -45.19
N ALA A 323 18.56 31.21 -44.98
CA ALA A 323 19.42 30.27 -44.31
C ALA A 323 18.71 29.53 -43.17
N ALA A 324 18.82 28.20 -43.15
CA ALA A 324 18.44 27.38 -42.03
C ALA A 324 19.28 27.79 -40.81
N GLN A 325 18.79 28.78 -40.07
CA GLN A 325 19.14 28.99 -38.68
C GLN A 325 18.70 27.71 -37.95
N GLY A 326 19.65 27.04 -37.30
CA GLY A 326 19.41 25.82 -36.54
C GLY A 326 18.33 26.06 -35.49
N GLY A 327 17.09 25.69 -35.83
CA GLY A 327 15.99 25.62 -34.88
C GLY A 327 16.30 24.52 -33.88
N GLU A 328 16.34 24.88 -32.61
CA GLU A 328 16.42 23.95 -31.48
C GLU A 328 15.35 22.86 -31.68
N MET A 329 15.77 21.63 -31.98
CA MET A 329 14.84 20.54 -32.27
C MET A 329 14.03 20.21 -31.01
N ILE A 330 12.82 20.78 -30.89
CA ILE A 330 11.88 20.45 -29.83
C ILE A 330 11.40 19.02 -30.08
N ARG A 331 11.66 18.12 -29.12
CA ARG A 331 11.22 16.73 -29.17
C ARG A 331 10.43 16.37 -27.92
N ILE A 332 9.32 15.66 -28.11
CA ILE A 332 8.44 15.19 -27.05
C ILE A 332 8.74 13.69 -26.82
N PRO A 333 9.32 13.31 -25.67
CA PRO A 333 9.61 11.93 -25.36
C PRO A 333 8.31 11.21 -24.97
N VAL A 334 7.99 10.17 -25.73
CA VAL A 334 6.88 9.27 -25.45
C VAL A 334 7.40 7.85 -25.31
N ASN A 335 6.77 7.06 -24.44
CA ASN A 335 7.09 5.66 -24.25
C ASN A 335 6.20 4.81 -25.15
N LYS A 336 6.82 4.00 -26.00
CA LYS A 336 6.18 3.01 -26.86
C LYS A 336 6.95 1.70 -26.74
N ASP A 337 6.29 0.62 -26.34
CA ASP A 337 6.90 -0.72 -26.22
C ASP A 337 8.18 -0.75 -25.37
N GLY A 338 8.23 0.06 -24.29
CA GLY A 338 9.39 0.20 -23.41
C GLY A 338 10.55 1.01 -24.02
N LYS A 339 10.37 1.62 -25.19
CA LYS A 339 11.34 2.49 -25.86
C LYS A 339 10.89 3.93 -25.81
N ILE A 340 11.84 4.84 -25.64
CA ILE A 340 11.58 6.29 -25.73
C ILE A 340 11.62 6.69 -27.20
N ILE A 341 10.48 7.07 -27.74
CA ILE A 341 10.32 7.67 -29.06
C ILE A 341 10.24 9.18 -28.90
N LEU A 342 10.84 9.91 -29.83
CA LEU A 342 10.88 11.38 -29.84
C LEU A 342 9.96 11.92 -30.93
N LEU A 343 8.74 12.28 -30.55
CA LEU A 343 7.78 12.89 -31.47
C LEU A 343 8.15 14.36 -31.73
N ALA A 344 7.98 14.79 -32.99
CA ALA A 344 8.01 16.20 -33.35
C ALA A 344 6.68 16.88 -32.95
N PRO A 345 6.66 18.19 -32.63
CA PRO A 345 5.45 18.88 -32.21
C PRO A 345 4.29 18.78 -33.21
N GLU A 346 4.60 18.69 -34.50
CA GLU A 346 3.62 18.58 -35.59
C GLU A 346 2.90 17.23 -35.58
N GLN A 347 3.53 16.19 -35.03
CA GLN A 347 2.96 14.84 -34.91
C GLN A 347 2.04 14.71 -33.69
N VAL A 348 1.94 15.73 -32.83
CA VAL A 348 1.14 15.67 -31.62
C VAL A 348 -0.12 16.52 -31.78
N TYR A 349 -1.27 15.88 -31.63
CA TYR A 349 -2.61 16.47 -31.75
C TYR A 349 -3.07 17.05 -30.41
N ALA A 350 -2.96 16.26 -29.35
CA ALA A 350 -3.38 16.67 -28.01
C ALA A 350 -2.58 15.98 -26.91
N ALA A 351 -2.56 16.59 -25.74
CA ALA A 351 -2.01 16.01 -24.53
C ALA A 351 -3.02 16.12 -23.37
N ARG A 352 -3.19 15.04 -22.61
CA ARG A 352 -4.10 14.94 -21.47
C ARG A 352 -3.34 14.59 -20.20
N ALA A 353 -3.57 15.35 -19.12
CA ALA A 353 -3.04 15.01 -17.81
C ALA A 353 -3.88 13.91 -17.16
N ASP A 354 -3.25 12.78 -16.82
CA ASP A 354 -3.83 11.66 -16.08
C ASP A 354 -3.05 11.42 -14.80
N ALA A 355 -3.56 11.95 -13.68
CA ALA A 355 -3.07 11.82 -12.30
C ALA A 355 -1.56 12.08 -12.06
N HIS A 356 -0.67 11.25 -12.61
CA HIS A 356 0.79 11.28 -12.45
C HIS A 356 1.57 11.24 -13.77
N TYR A 357 0.91 11.24 -14.93
CA TYR A 357 1.54 11.26 -16.25
C TYR A 357 0.72 12.07 -17.25
N THR A 358 1.29 12.28 -18.45
CA THR A 358 0.59 12.92 -19.56
C THR A 358 0.43 11.94 -20.71
N SER A 359 -0.79 11.77 -21.19
CA SER A 359 -1.12 10.97 -22.36
C SER A 359 -1.02 11.86 -23.61
N ILE A 360 -0.29 11.43 -24.64
CA ILE A 360 -0.05 12.17 -25.89
C ILE A 360 -0.78 11.50 -27.04
N PHE A 361 -1.70 12.20 -27.69
CA PHE A 361 -2.42 11.73 -28.87
C PHE A 361 -1.75 12.24 -30.15
N ASP A 362 -1.48 11.36 -31.12
CA ASP A 362 -0.82 11.68 -32.39
C ASP A 362 -1.75 11.67 -33.62
N GLY A 363 -3.06 11.51 -33.41
CA GLY A 363 -4.06 11.40 -34.47
C GLY A 363 -4.53 9.96 -34.73
N GLU A 364 -3.71 8.97 -34.41
CA GLU A 364 -4.02 7.54 -34.55
C GLU A 364 -4.05 6.84 -33.18
N ARG A 365 -3.08 7.15 -32.32
CA ARG A 365 -2.80 6.43 -31.07
C ARG A 365 -2.48 7.38 -29.92
N THR A 366 -2.53 6.84 -28.71
CA THR A 366 -2.19 7.58 -27.48
C THR A 366 -0.95 6.97 -26.83
N TYR A 367 0.09 7.77 -26.60
CA TYR A 367 1.32 7.35 -25.94
C TYR A 367 1.44 7.88 -24.52
N PHE A 368 2.20 7.16 -23.71
CA PHE A 368 2.58 7.62 -22.38
C PHE A 368 3.74 8.63 -22.45
N CYS A 369 3.62 9.76 -21.79
CA CYS A 369 4.69 10.73 -21.59
C CYS A 369 4.92 10.94 -20.09
N SER A 370 6.17 10.76 -19.66
CA SER A 370 6.58 10.86 -18.24
C SER A 370 6.57 12.31 -17.70
N LEU A 371 6.38 13.29 -18.57
CA LEU A 371 6.31 14.70 -18.21
C LEU A 371 4.94 15.04 -17.65
N SER A 372 4.89 15.93 -16.67
CA SER A 372 3.64 16.58 -16.29
C SER A 372 3.15 17.50 -17.41
N ILE A 373 1.84 17.78 -17.42
CA ILE A 373 1.24 18.66 -18.43
C ILE A 373 1.84 20.07 -18.43
N SER A 374 2.29 20.57 -17.27
CA SER A 374 2.94 21.88 -17.17
C SER A 374 4.36 21.86 -17.76
N GLU A 375 5.13 20.80 -17.51
CA GLU A 375 6.45 20.63 -18.11
C GLU A 375 6.36 20.44 -19.63
N LEU A 376 5.30 19.78 -20.10
CA LEU A 376 5.03 19.65 -21.52
C LEU A 376 4.63 20.99 -22.14
N GLU A 377 3.75 21.76 -21.49
CA GLU A 377 3.36 23.11 -21.92
C GLU A 377 4.59 24.03 -22.04
N ASP A 378 5.53 23.96 -21.11
CA ASP A 378 6.78 24.72 -21.17
C ASP A 378 7.70 24.25 -22.32
N ARG A 379 7.79 22.94 -22.55
CA ARG A 379 8.57 22.34 -23.65
C ARG A 379 8.10 22.80 -25.02
N VAL A 380 6.79 22.84 -25.21
CA VAL A 380 6.14 23.13 -26.49
C VAL A 380 5.67 24.57 -26.60
N ARG A 381 6.11 25.46 -25.70
CA ARG A 381 5.75 26.88 -25.66
C ARG A 381 6.08 27.65 -26.95
N ARG A 382 7.07 27.17 -27.71
CA ARG A 382 7.49 27.73 -29.00
C ARG A 382 6.78 27.09 -30.21
N ALA A 383 5.87 26.14 -29.98
CA ALA A 383 5.02 25.51 -30.99
C ALA A 383 3.55 25.94 -30.80
N ASP A 384 2.68 25.61 -31.75
CA ASP A 384 1.27 26.05 -31.81
C ASP A 384 0.34 25.32 -30.83
N PHE A 385 0.79 25.13 -29.58
CA PHE A 385 0.05 24.44 -28.53
C PHE A 385 -0.66 25.43 -27.60
N VAL A 386 -1.92 25.15 -27.29
CA VAL A 386 -2.72 25.94 -26.35
C VAL A 386 -3.38 25.07 -25.29
N ARG A 387 -3.28 25.52 -24.04
CA ARG A 387 -3.94 24.86 -22.91
C ARG A 387 -5.41 25.24 -22.85
N VAL A 388 -6.25 24.34 -23.36
CA VAL A 388 -7.71 24.52 -23.45
C VAL A 388 -8.45 24.09 -22.18
N HIS A 389 -7.82 23.28 -21.32
CA HIS A 389 -8.35 22.87 -20.02
C HIS A 389 -7.22 22.74 -18.99
N ARG A 390 -7.54 22.68 -17.69
CA ARG A 390 -6.53 22.40 -16.65
C ARG A 390 -5.78 21.07 -16.88
N SER A 391 -6.37 20.15 -17.63
CA SER A 391 -5.83 18.83 -17.95
C SER A 391 -5.66 18.59 -19.44
N HIS A 392 -5.84 19.59 -20.32
CA HIS A 392 -5.72 19.40 -21.77
C HIS A 392 -4.91 20.51 -22.43
N LEU A 393 -3.97 20.08 -23.26
CA LEU A 393 -3.15 20.91 -24.16
C LEU A 393 -3.42 20.41 -25.59
N VAL A 394 -3.63 21.31 -26.55
CA VAL A 394 -4.00 20.95 -27.93
C VAL A 394 -3.12 21.70 -28.90
N ASN A 395 -2.70 21.01 -29.97
CA ASN A 395 -2.07 21.63 -31.12
C ASN A 395 -3.14 22.23 -32.02
N LEU A 396 -3.10 23.55 -32.21
CA LEU A 396 -4.11 24.27 -32.98
C LEU A 396 -4.08 23.93 -34.48
N ARG A 397 -2.97 23.39 -34.99
CA ARG A 397 -2.85 22.99 -36.39
C ARG A 397 -3.80 21.86 -36.77
N HIS A 398 -4.23 21.10 -35.77
CA HIS A 398 -5.11 19.93 -35.90
C HIS A 398 -6.55 20.24 -35.44
N ALA A 399 -6.88 21.50 -35.20
CA ALA A 399 -8.21 21.91 -34.73
C ALA A 399 -9.19 22.06 -35.91
N GLN A 400 -10.27 21.28 -35.92
CA GLN A 400 -11.25 21.27 -37.01
C GLN A 400 -12.53 22.04 -36.65
N THR A 401 -13.19 21.64 -35.56
CA THR A 401 -14.52 22.17 -35.20
C THR A 401 -14.58 22.57 -33.74
N LEU A 402 -14.99 23.80 -33.43
CA LEU A 402 -15.28 24.25 -32.07
C LEU A 402 -16.79 24.36 -31.85
N ARG A 403 -17.35 23.47 -31.04
CA ARG A 403 -18.78 23.45 -30.68
C ARG A 403 -18.98 23.99 -29.26
N ARG A 404 -20.14 24.60 -29.01
CA ARG A 404 -20.55 24.99 -27.65
C ARG A 404 -21.45 23.92 -27.05
N ASN A 405 -21.15 23.53 -25.81
CA ASN A 405 -21.97 22.62 -25.02
C ASN A 405 -22.29 23.29 -23.67
N GLY A 406 -23.45 23.95 -23.62
CA GLY A 406 -23.83 24.81 -22.49
C GLY A 406 -22.81 25.93 -22.25
N GLU A 407 -22.24 25.99 -21.06
CA GLU A 407 -21.21 26.99 -20.71
C GLU A 407 -19.78 26.53 -21.09
N GLN A 408 -19.56 25.29 -21.51
CA GLN A 408 -18.25 24.77 -21.93
C GLN A 408 -18.14 24.68 -23.47
N GLY A 409 -16.92 24.56 -23.98
CA GLY A 409 -16.67 24.28 -25.40
C GLY A 409 -16.18 22.85 -25.61
N VAL A 410 -16.37 22.32 -26.80
CA VAL A 410 -15.78 21.06 -27.25
C VAL A 410 -15.05 21.33 -28.55
N LEU A 411 -13.77 20.98 -28.60
CA LEU A 411 -12.92 21.11 -29.77
C LEU A 411 -12.73 19.72 -30.40
N GLU A 412 -13.09 19.57 -31.66
CA GLU A 412 -12.90 18.35 -32.45
C GLU A 412 -11.62 18.50 -33.29
N LEU A 413 -10.78 17.46 -33.29
CA LEU A 413 -9.52 17.43 -34.02
C LEU A 413 -9.63 16.64 -35.33
N ASP A 414 -8.85 16.99 -36.34
CA ASP A 414 -8.86 16.44 -37.71
C ASP A 414 -8.15 15.08 -37.88
N GLY A 415 -8.07 14.27 -36.82
CA GLY A 415 -7.45 12.95 -36.85
C GLY A 415 -8.30 11.88 -37.55
N ASP A 416 -7.67 10.79 -38.00
CA ASP A 416 -8.35 9.60 -38.55
C ASP A 416 -9.35 8.99 -37.56
N THR A 417 -9.20 9.30 -36.27
CA THR A 417 -10.17 9.01 -35.21
C THR A 417 -10.74 10.30 -34.61
N PRO A 418 -12.08 10.41 -34.44
CA PRO A 418 -12.69 11.61 -33.89
C PRO A 418 -12.31 11.79 -32.42
N TYR A 419 -11.39 12.72 -32.15
CA TYR A 419 -10.91 13.04 -30.82
C TYR A 419 -11.47 14.38 -30.35
N GLN A 420 -12.33 14.34 -29.33
CA GLN A 420 -12.99 15.53 -28.78
C GLN A 420 -12.32 15.99 -27.48
N VAL A 421 -11.92 17.26 -27.44
CA VAL A 421 -11.24 17.86 -26.30
C VAL A 421 -12.14 18.89 -25.60
N PRO A 422 -12.41 18.75 -24.29
CA PRO A 422 -13.20 19.72 -23.55
C PRO A 422 -12.40 21.02 -23.33
N VAL A 423 -13.07 22.16 -23.54
CA VAL A 423 -12.53 23.51 -23.37
C VAL A 423 -13.19 24.17 -22.16
N SER A 424 -12.39 24.67 -21.22
CA SER A 424 -12.93 25.34 -20.04
C SER A 424 -13.58 26.68 -20.40
N ARG A 425 -14.61 27.06 -19.63
CA ARG A 425 -15.29 28.38 -19.70
C ARG A 425 -14.30 29.55 -19.80
N THR A 426 -13.28 29.51 -18.95
CA THR A 426 -12.25 30.54 -18.84
C THR A 426 -11.27 30.58 -20.02
N ARG A 427 -11.09 29.47 -20.73
CA ARG A 427 -10.16 29.33 -21.86
C ARG A 427 -10.84 29.43 -23.23
N LEU A 428 -12.18 29.46 -23.27
CA LEU A 428 -12.94 29.55 -24.52
C LEU A 428 -12.68 30.85 -25.29
N LYS A 429 -12.65 32.02 -24.61
CA LYS A 429 -12.36 33.31 -25.25
C LYS A 429 -10.92 33.38 -25.81
N PRO A 430 -9.87 33.04 -25.03
CA PRO A 430 -8.51 32.96 -25.56
C PRO A 430 -8.35 31.98 -26.73
N LEU A 431 -9.01 30.82 -26.67
CA LEU A 431 -8.93 29.82 -27.74
C LEU A 431 -9.53 30.34 -29.05
N LYS A 432 -10.68 31.02 -28.98
CA LYS A 432 -11.32 31.65 -30.15
C LYS A 432 -10.40 32.66 -30.85
N VAL A 433 -9.76 33.52 -30.06
CA VAL A 433 -8.76 34.48 -30.57
C VAL A 433 -7.60 33.75 -31.25
N ALA A 434 -7.12 32.65 -30.66
CA ALA A 434 -6.01 31.86 -31.21
C ALA A 434 -6.39 31.10 -32.50
N LEU A 435 -7.66 30.71 -32.65
CA LEU A 435 -8.20 30.06 -33.86
C LEU A 435 -8.68 31.07 -34.92
N GLY A 436 -8.73 32.37 -34.61
CA GLY A 436 -9.19 33.41 -35.52
C GLY A 436 -10.72 33.44 -35.75
N VAL A 437 -11.53 32.95 -34.80
CA VAL A 437 -13.00 32.80 -34.89
C VAL A 437 -13.79 33.43 -33.74
#